data_AF-A0AAI8YMX7-F1
#
_entry.id   AF-A0AAI8YMX7-F1
#
_cell.length_a   1.000
_cell.length_b   1.000
_cell.length_c   1.000
_cell.angle_alpha   90.00
_cell.angle_beta   90.00
_cell.angle_gamma   90.00
#
_symmetry.space_group_name_H-M   'P 1'
#
loop_
_entity.id
_entity.type
_entity.pdbx_description
1 polymer ?
#
loop_
_entity_poly.entity_id
_entity_poly.type
_entity_poly.pdbx_seq_one_letter_code
_entity_poly.pdbx_strand_id
1 'polypeptide(L)'
;MLDGHGRENYTLLVNAHELYLQGYLDQERARTDGTFAQAVADGVSRMPAAMSLFIGNYNEERTWLYSDADSFTQAMGTPTRLTNYMVQPMDWEEADENGLSYQPFVEVVGQVTSAICKTGVMLTDIDYRIAPVGDVSHYCGDLQDINDLSIAMRQLKKFTFRPSPLRSRSPNFSSWDIFQWEHLRCFLEAFIDNNSIESIDINLQFFWQGATQVPPGSSPGSLLLTRKWPRLRKFFFEGPLHLEELRRFLAGVQQRVTLQLSRVSVLSGLWVDVLDTMRTYNQHLRRFSKITSPRGADSRLFRMSEFLNSFTVTTVQAPSIFTEFCPPTISGNRAGKRKLQVALEGVGRLPTAYDADMEGLMVTAVSEPNH
;
A
#
# COMPACT_ATOMS: atom_id res chain seq x y z
N MET A 1 -12.60 -38.72 -30.22
CA MET A 1 -12.18 -39.16 -28.87
C MET A 1 -10.87 -38.48 -28.55
N LEU A 2 -10.55 -38.26 -27.27
CA LEU A 2 -9.18 -37.93 -26.87
C LEU A 2 -8.30 -39.19 -26.97
N ASP A 3 -7.05 -38.98 -27.40
CA ASP A 3 -5.97 -39.96 -27.40
C ASP A 3 -5.44 -40.22 -25.97
N GLY A 4 -4.31 -40.90 -25.82
CA GLY A 4 -3.73 -41.19 -24.50
C GLY A 4 -3.42 -39.90 -23.73
N HIS A 5 -2.56 -39.05 -24.31
CA HIS A 5 -2.11 -37.80 -23.70
C HIS A 5 -3.25 -36.79 -23.50
N GLY A 6 -4.24 -36.74 -24.40
CA GLY A 6 -5.44 -35.93 -24.20
C GLY A 6 -6.24 -36.33 -22.95
N ARG A 7 -6.30 -37.61 -22.60
CA ARG A 7 -6.97 -38.09 -21.37
C ARG A 7 -6.12 -37.81 -20.12
N GLU A 8 -4.81 -38.00 -20.21
CA GLU A 8 -3.86 -37.71 -19.13
C GLU A 8 -3.93 -36.21 -18.75
N ASN A 9 -3.85 -35.33 -19.75
CA ASN A 9 -3.98 -33.89 -19.59
C ASN A 9 -5.37 -33.48 -19.05
N TYR A 10 -6.45 -34.09 -19.54
CA TYR A 10 -7.80 -33.83 -19.02
C TYR A 10 -7.94 -34.21 -17.53
N THR A 11 -7.42 -35.37 -17.13
CA THR A 11 -7.43 -35.81 -15.72
C THR A 11 -6.60 -34.87 -14.83
N LEU A 12 -5.43 -34.44 -15.30
CA LEU A 12 -4.58 -33.47 -14.61
C LEU A 12 -5.27 -32.11 -14.43
N LEU A 13 -6.01 -31.63 -15.43
CA LEU A 13 -6.80 -30.39 -15.35
C LEU A 13 -7.98 -30.52 -14.37
N VAL A 14 -8.70 -31.64 -14.38
CA VAL A 14 -9.80 -31.90 -13.43
C VAL A 14 -9.28 -31.93 -11.99
N ASN A 15 -8.22 -32.70 -11.72
CA ASN A 15 -7.62 -32.78 -10.38
C ASN A 15 -7.14 -31.42 -9.87
N ALA A 16 -6.56 -30.59 -10.74
CA ALA A 16 -6.11 -29.25 -10.38
C ALA A 16 -7.29 -28.30 -10.10
N HIS A 17 -8.35 -28.35 -10.91
CA HIS A 17 -9.56 -27.57 -10.68
C HIS A 17 -10.25 -27.97 -9.35
N GLU A 18 -10.31 -29.26 -9.02
CA GLU A 18 -10.84 -29.74 -7.73
C GLU A 18 -10.00 -29.23 -6.54
N LEU A 19 -8.67 -29.28 -6.63
CA LEU A 19 -7.76 -28.75 -5.60
C LEU A 19 -7.86 -27.22 -5.44
N TYR A 20 -7.98 -26.48 -6.55
CA TYR A 20 -8.21 -25.04 -6.56
C TYR A 20 -9.56 -24.68 -5.92
N LEU A 21 -10.64 -25.39 -6.28
CA LEU A 21 -11.98 -25.20 -5.73
C LEU A 21 -12.04 -25.51 -4.24
N GLN A 22 -11.36 -26.56 -3.78
CA GLN A 22 -11.24 -26.86 -2.34
C GLN A 22 -10.50 -25.74 -1.60
N GLY A 23 -9.38 -25.25 -2.15
CA GLY A 23 -8.64 -24.11 -1.60
C GLY A 23 -9.50 -22.85 -1.50
N TYR A 24 -10.29 -22.55 -2.54
CA TYR A 24 -11.24 -21.43 -2.53
C TYR A 24 -12.28 -21.55 -1.41
N LEU A 25 -12.93 -22.70 -1.28
CA LEU A 25 -13.99 -22.92 -0.30
C LEU A 25 -13.47 -22.88 1.15
N ASP A 26 -12.21 -23.26 1.38
CA ASP A 26 -11.57 -23.14 2.68
C ASP A 26 -11.10 -21.69 2.97
N GLN A 27 -10.63 -20.94 1.96
CA GLN A 27 -10.34 -19.50 2.07
C GLN A 27 -11.61 -18.69 2.37
N GLU A 28 -12.69 -18.92 1.63
CA GLU A 28 -13.98 -18.25 1.86
C GLU A 28 -14.56 -18.57 3.25
N ARG A 29 -14.40 -19.81 3.74
CA ARG A 29 -14.79 -20.15 5.11
C ARG A 29 -13.97 -19.36 6.12
N ALA A 30 -12.64 -19.42 6.04
CA ALA A 30 -11.75 -18.72 6.96
C ALA A 30 -11.87 -17.18 6.92
N ARG A 31 -12.35 -16.62 5.81
CA ARG A 31 -12.73 -15.20 5.66
C ARG A 31 -14.05 -14.90 6.36
N THR A 32 -15.09 -15.70 6.09
CA THR A 32 -16.47 -15.43 6.57
C THR A 32 -16.70 -15.78 8.04
N ASP A 33 -15.96 -16.73 8.61
CA ASP A 33 -16.01 -17.06 10.04
C ASP A 33 -14.97 -16.30 10.89
N GLY A 34 -14.12 -15.49 10.27
CA GLY A 34 -13.07 -14.69 10.92
C GLY A 34 -11.84 -15.47 11.39
N THR A 35 -11.78 -16.79 11.16
CA THR A 35 -10.65 -17.65 11.58
C THR A 35 -9.33 -17.17 11.00
N PHE A 36 -9.30 -16.64 9.78
CA PHE A 36 -8.09 -16.07 9.18
C PHE A 36 -7.53 -14.91 10.02
N ALA A 37 -8.38 -13.94 10.37
CA ALA A 37 -7.98 -12.78 11.15
C ALA A 37 -7.49 -13.18 12.56
N GLN A 38 -8.17 -14.13 13.20
CA GLN A 38 -7.75 -14.65 14.50
C GLN A 38 -6.44 -15.46 14.42
N ALA A 39 -6.26 -16.29 13.40
CA ALA A 39 -5.04 -17.08 13.22
C ALA A 39 -3.80 -16.20 12.97
N VAL A 40 -3.96 -15.11 12.20
CA VAL A 40 -2.90 -14.09 12.04
C VAL A 40 -2.64 -13.39 13.38
N ALA A 41 -3.68 -12.98 14.12
CA ALA A 41 -3.53 -12.34 15.42
C ALA A 41 -2.83 -13.25 16.46
N ASP A 42 -3.20 -14.52 16.54
CA ASP A 42 -2.55 -15.52 17.39
C ASP A 42 -1.09 -15.76 16.98
N GLY A 43 -0.79 -15.74 15.67
CA GLY A 43 0.56 -15.75 15.15
C GLY A 43 1.39 -14.56 15.65
N VAL A 44 0.83 -13.36 15.55
CA VAL A 44 1.49 -12.09 15.88
C VAL A 44 1.60 -11.88 17.40
N SER A 45 0.66 -12.38 18.21
CA SER A 45 0.74 -12.30 19.68
C SER A 45 1.97 -13.02 20.25
N ARG A 46 2.42 -14.09 19.57
CA ARG A 46 3.66 -14.83 19.85
C ARG A 46 4.92 -14.12 19.37
N MET A 47 4.80 -12.96 18.71
CA MET A 47 5.89 -12.17 18.13
C MET A 47 5.91 -10.73 18.70
N PRO A 48 6.19 -10.50 20.00
CA PRO A 48 6.10 -9.17 20.64
C PRO A 48 7.03 -8.09 20.07
N ALA A 49 7.96 -8.43 19.16
CA ALA A 49 8.79 -7.48 18.42
C ALA A 49 8.20 -7.06 17.06
N ALA A 50 7.12 -7.71 16.58
CA ALA A 50 6.46 -7.44 15.30
C ALA A 50 5.52 -6.22 15.40
N MET A 51 6.11 -5.03 15.57
CA MET A 51 5.37 -3.76 15.67
C MET A 51 5.08 -3.10 14.32
N SER A 52 5.27 -3.84 13.21
CA SER A 52 5.00 -3.38 11.85
C SER A 52 4.30 -4.44 11.02
N LEU A 53 3.22 -4.02 10.36
CA LEU A 53 2.35 -4.85 9.53
C LEU A 53 2.38 -4.30 8.10
N PHE A 54 2.94 -5.08 7.17
CA PHE A 54 2.84 -4.84 5.73
C PHE A 54 1.70 -5.68 5.16
N ILE A 55 0.88 -5.04 4.34
CA ILE A 55 -0.31 -5.61 3.71
C ILE A 55 -0.25 -5.23 2.24
N GLY A 56 -0.23 -6.21 1.32
CA GLY A 56 -0.09 -5.89 -0.10
C GLY A 56 -0.66 -6.96 -1.01
N ASN A 57 -1.03 -6.51 -2.21
CA ASN A 57 -1.02 -7.38 -3.38
C ASN A 57 0.42 -7.82 -3.61
N TYR A 58 0.58 -9.03 -4.12
CA TYR A 58 1.81 -9.77 -3.93
C TYR A 58 2.43 -10.16 -5.28
N ASN A 59 3.75 -10.09 -5.49
CA ASN A 59 4.86 -9.74 -4.58
C ASN A 59 5.91 -8.97 -5.41
N GLU A 60 6.27 -7.72 -5.04
CA GLU A 60 7.34 -6.92 -5.71
C GLU A 60 8.68 -7.68 -5.84
N GLU A 61 8.92 -8.66 -4.97
CA GLU A 61 10.11 -9.51 -4.92
C GLU A 61 9.99 -10.80 -5.76
N ARG A 62 8.80 -11.42 -5.89
CA ARG A 62 8.66 -12.67 -6.68
C ARG A 62 8.78 -12.41 -8.19
N THR A 63 8.59 -11.18 -8.65
CA THR A 63 8.94 -10.73 -10.01
C THR A 63 10.41 -11.00 -10.36
N TRP A 64 11.32 -11.13 -9.38
CA TRP A 64 12.73 -11.48 -9.60
C TRP A 64 13.05 -12.97 -9.45
N LEU A 65 12.14 -13.74 -8.84
CA LEU A 65 12.30 -15.19 -8.61
C LEU A 65 11.53 -16.03 -9.65
N TYR A 66 10.53 -15.43 -10.31
CA TYR A 66 9.64 -16.09 -11.27
C TYR A 66 9.52 -15.29 -12.60
N SER A 67 10.42 -14.32 -12.85
CA SER A 67 10.61 -13.75 -14.20
C SER A 67 11.09 -14.77 -15.22
N ASP A 68 11.65 -15.89 -14.75
CA ASP A 68 12.08 -16.97 -15.62
C ASP A 68 10.86 -17.71 -16.21
N ALA A 69 10.81 -17.75 -17.54
CA ALA A 69 9.98 -18.70 -18.30
C ALA A 69 10.32 -20.17 -17.94
N ASP A 70 11.49 -20.40 -17.33
CA ASP A 70 11.86 -21.68 -16.73
C ASP A 70 10.90 -22.09 -15.61
N SER A 71 10.19 -21.20 -14.93
CA SER A 71 9.22 -21.57 -13.88
C SER A 71 8.10 -22.48 -14.42
N PHE A 72 7.46 -22.10 -15.53
CA PHE A 72 6.49 -22.94 -16.23
C PHE A 72 7.15 -24.16 -16.88
N THR A 73 8.33 -23.99 -17.48
CA THR A 73 9.04 -25.10 -18.16
C THR A 73 9.51 -26.19 -17.17
N GLN A 74 9.90 -25.81 -15.94
CA GLN A 74 10.22 -26.70 -14.84
C GLN A 74 8.97 -27.31 -14.18
N ALA A 75 7.82 -26.61 -14.25
CA ALA A 75 6.54 -27.15 -13.81
C ALA A 75 6.04 -28.27 -14.74
N MET A 76 6.14 -28.07 -16.05
CA MET A 76 5.87 -29.07 -17.09
C MET A 76 6.70 -30.37 -16.94
N GLY A 77 7.81 -30.34 -16.18
CA GLY A 77 8.67 -31.50 -15.94
C GLY A 77 8.03 -32.65 -15.13
N THR A 78 6.91 -32.41 -14.40
CA THR A 78 6.15 -33.47 -13.71
C THR A 78 4.68 -33.11 -13.56
N PRO A 79 3.74 -34.08 -13.57
CA PRO A 79 2.32 -33.82 -13.29
C PRO A 79 2.09 -33.04 -11.98
N THR A 80 2.76 -33.43 -10.88
CA THR A 80 2.59 -32.78 -9.57
C THR A 80 3.03 -31.32 -9.56
N ARG A 81 4.16 -30.97 -10.21
CA ARG A 81 4.59 -29.57 -10.30
C ARG A 81 3.66 -28.75 -11.20
N LEU A 82 3.15 -29.34 -12.29
CA LEU A 82 2.18 -28.67 -13.16
C LEU A 82 0.84 -28.44 -12.43
N THR A 83 0.36 -29.42 -11.65
CA THR A 83 -0.78 -29.22 -10.73
C THR A 83 -0.50 -28.12 -9.72
N ASN A 84 0.65 -28.14 -9.03
CA ASN A 84 1.04 -27.12 -8.06
C ASN A 84 1.19 -25.71 -8.68
N TYR A 85 1.50 -25.62 -9.98
CA TYR A 85 1.51 -24.37 -10.75
C TYR A 85 0.09 -23.88 -11.08
N MET A 86 -0.79 -24.77 -11.54
CA MET A 86 -2.18 -24.43 -11.90
C MET A 86 -3.08 -24.08 -10.70
N VAL A 87 -2.70 -24.46 -9.48
CA VAL A 87 -3.41 -24.10 -8.23
C VAL A 87 -2.76 -22.94 -7.47
N GLN A 88 -1.84 -22.20 -8.09
CA GLN A 88 -1.30 -20.99 -7.49
C GLN A 88 -2.36 -19.87 -7.42
N PRO A 89 -2.25 -18.98 -6.41
CA PRO A 89 -2.99 -17.73 -6.39
C PRO A 89 -2.87 -16.93 -7.69
N MET A 90 -4.01 -16.72 -8.34
CA MET A 90 -4.18 -15.66 -9.32
C MET A 90 -4.17 -14.31 -8.59
N ASP A 91 -3.47 -13.31 -9.12
CA ASP A 91 -3.51 -11.95 -8.55
C ASP A 91 -4.86 -11.27 -8.86
N TRP A 92 -5.28 -10.30 -8.04
CA TRP A 92 -6.62 -9.69 -8.19
C TRP A 92 -6.81 -8.85 -9.44
N GLU A 93 -5.73 -8.32 -10.05
CA GLU A 93 -5.83 -7.63 -11.36
C GLU A 93 -5.89 -8.67 -12.49
N GLU A 94 -5.17 -9.79 -12.38
CA GLU A 94 -5.31 -10.92 -13.30
C GLU A 94 -6.70 -11.56 -13.26
N ALA A 95 -7.34 -11.63 -12.08
CA ALA A 95 -8.71 -12.09 -11.94
C ALA A 95 -9.71 -11.16 -12.70
N ASP A 96 -9.60 -9.84 -12.51
CA ASP A 96 -10.41 -8.85 -13.23
C ASP A 96 -10.11 -8.82 -14.74
N GLU A 97 -8.84 -8.95 -15.14
CA GLU A 97 -8.43 -9.05 -16.55
C GLU A 97 -9.08 -10.26 -17.26
N ASN A 98 -9.26 -11.38 -16.54
CA ASN A 98 -9.95 -12.58 -17.02
C ASN A 98 -11.48 -12.54 -16.84
N GLY A 99 -12.05 -11.45 -16.32
CA GLY A 99 -13.49 -11.31 -16.07
C GLY A 99 -14.02 -12.18 -14.93
N LEU A 100 -13.14 -12.71 -14.08
CA LEU A 100 -13.53 -13.35 -12.83
C LEU A 100 -13.91 -12.23 -11.86
N SER A 101 -15.20 -12.05 -11.59
CA SER A 101 -15.74 -10.92 -10.82
C SER A 101 -15.43 -11.01 -9.31
N TYR A 102 -14.16 -10.92 -8.96
CA TYR A 102 -13.66 -10.94 -7.59
C TYR A 102 -13.58 -9.52 -7.03
N GLN A 103 -14.25 -9.31 -5.90
CA GLN A 103 -13.96 -8.19 -5.03
C GLN A 103 -12.78 -8.57 -4.13
N PRO A 104 -11.67 -7.80 -4.14
CA PRO A 104 -10.58 -8.01 -3.20
C PRO A 104 -11.04 -7.93 -1.75
N PHE A 105 -10.51 -8.82 -0.91
CA PHE A 105 -10.89 -8.99 0.49
C PHE A 105 -10.33 -7.88 1.39
N VAL A 106 -10.65 -6.61 1.09
CA VAL A 106 -10.15 -5.45 1.84
C VAL A 106 -10.77 -5.33 3.24
N GLU A 107 -11.93 -5.93 3.49
CA GLU A 107 -12.51 -6.05 4.83
C GLU A 107 -11.61 -6.86 5.77
N VAL A 108 -10.88 -7.86 5.24
CA VAL A 108 -9.91 -8.66 5.99
C VAL A 108 -8.77 -7.80 6.54
N VAL A 109 -8.47 -6.65 5.91
CA VAL A 109 -7.46 -5.72 6.42
C VAL A 109 -7.91 -5.04 7.71
N GLY A 110 -9.17 -4.61 7.78
CA GLY A 110 -9.78 -4.11 9.01
C GLY A 110 -9.85 -5.19 10.09
N GLN A 111 -10.29 -6.39 9.72
CA GLN A 111 -10.40 -7.54 10.62
C GLN A 111 -9.04 -7.96 11.21
N VAL A 112 -8.02 -8.20 10.38
CA VAL A 112 -6.67 -8.59 10.81
C VAL A 112 -6.05 -7.53 11.72
N THR A 113 -6.15 -6.25 11.33
CA THR A 113 -5.59 -5.14 12.13
C THR A 113 -6.26 -5.06 13.50
N SER A 114 -7.58 -5.18 13.55
CA SER A 114 -8.36 -5.16 14.79
C SER A 114 -8.11 -6.40 15.65
N ALA A 115 -8.01 -7.59 15.05
CA ALA A 115 -7.71 -8.84 15.75
C ALA A 115 -6.32 -8.82 16.39
N ILE A 116 -5.28 -8.38 15.65
CA ILE A 116 -3.92 -8.20 16.18
C ILE A 116 -3.95 -7.30 17.41
N CYS A 117 -4.60 -6.13 17.34
CA CYS A 117 -4.66 -5.22 18.49
C CYS A 117 -5.55 -5.74 19.63
N LYS A 118 -6.56 -6.58 19.38
CA LYS A 118 -7.35 -7.28 20.41
C LYS A 118 -6.52 -8.31 21.20
N THR A 119 -5.41 -8.83 20.65
CA THR A 119 -4.42 -9.63 21.43
C THR A 119 -3.48 -8.78 22.30
N GLY A 120 -3.59 -7.45 22.26
CA GLY A 120 -2.71 -6.52 22.98
C GLY A 120 -1.43 -6.14 22.25
N VAL A 121 -1.22 -6.62 21.02
CA VAL A 121 -0.06 -6.22 20.20
C VAL A 121 -0.22 -4.79 19.70
N MET A 122 0.79 -3.98 19.94
CA MET A 122 0.84 -2.57 19.57
C MET A 122 1.51 -2.38 18.20
N LEU A 123 0.71 -2.23 17.15
CA LEU A 123 1.19 -1.82 15.83
C LEU A 123 1.65 -0.36 15.84
N THR A 124 2.78 -0.09 15.21
CA THR A 124 3.38 1.27 15.14
C THR A 124 3.71 1.72 13.72
N ASP A 125 3.74 0.80 12.75
CA ASP A 125 3.99 1.08 11.34
C ASP A 125 3.13 0.16 10.45
N ILE A 126 2.25 0.74 9.64
CA ILE A 126 1.43 0.02 8.64
C ILE A 126 1.80 0.50 7.24
N ASP A 127 2.05 -0.45 6.33
CA ASP A 127 2.35 -0.22 4.91
C ASP A 127 1.37 -1.03 4.05
N TYR A 128 0.40 -0.33 3.46
CA TYR A 128 -0.71 -0.83 2.67
C TYR A 128 -0.44 -0.61 1.18
N ARG A 129 -0.36 -1.70 0.42
CA ARG A 129 -0.08 -1.75 -1.03
C ARG A 129 -0.95 -2.74 -1.78
N ILE A 130 -2.21 -2.88 -1.36
CA ILE A 130 -3.21 -3.64 -2.11
C ILE A 130 -3.65 -2.84 -3.35
N ALA A 131 -3.93 -3.52 -4.45
CA ALA A 131 -4.44 -2.89 -5.67
C ALA A 131 -5.79 -2.20 -5.39
N PRO A 132 -6.05 -1.02 -5.98
CA PRO A 132 -7.26 -0.27 -5.71
C PRO A 132 -8.51 -1.01 -6.21
N VAL A 133 -9.46 -1.29 -5.31
CA VAL A 133 -10.72 -1.97 -5.60
C VAL A 133 -11.70 -1.09 -6.39
N GLY A 134 -12.60 -1.71 -7.16
CA GLY A 134 -13.63 -1.00 -7.91
C GLY A 134 -14.71 -0.34 -7.02
N ASP A 135 -15.11 -1.02 -5.94
CA ASP A 135 -16.00 -0.46 -4.91
C ASP A 135 -15.30 -0.41 -3.55
N VAL A 136 -15.20 0.80 -2.99
CA VAL A 136 -14.50 1.08 -1.74
C VAL A 136 -15.39 1.07 -0.50
N SER A 137 -16.67 0.72 -0.62
CA SER A 137 -17.51 0.39 0.55
C SER A 137 -16.86 -0.66 1.45
N HIS A 138 -16.28 -1.71 0.86
CA HIS A 138 -15.60 -2.83 1.53
C HIS A 138 -14.39 -2.43 2.40
N TYR A 139 -13.78 -1.26 2.16
CA TYR A 139 -12.70 -0.76 3.02
C TYR A 139 -13.19 -0.45 4.45
N CYS A 140 -14.44 -0.02 4.59
CA CYS A 140 -14.96 0.52 5.86
C CYS A 140 -15.52 -0.53 6.81
N GLY A 141 -16.04 -1.66 6.30
CA GLY A 141 -16.88 -2.55 7.10
C GLY A 141 -18.13 -1.82 7.62
N ASP A 142 -18.61 -2.20 8.80
CA ASP A 142 -19.63 -1.42 9.50
C ASP A 142 -19.01 -0.21 10.22
N LEU A 143 -19.82 0.81 10.51
CA LEU A 143 -19.38 2.00 11.27
C LEU A 143 -18.73 1.64 12.63
N GLN A 144 -19.07 0.49 13.21
CA GLN A 144 -18.44 0.01 14.43
C GLN A 144 -17.00 -0.46 14.20
N ASP A 145 -16.70 -1.10 13.06
CA ASP A 145 -15.34 -1.56 12.72
C ASP A 145 -14.38 -0.39 12.53
N ILE A 146 -14.83 0.70 11.89
CA ILE A 146 -14.06 1.95 11.75
C ILE A 146 -13.67 2.53 13.13
N ASN A 147 -14.60 2.47 14.09
CA ASN A 147 -14.37 2.97 15.45
C ASN A 147 -13.39 2.06 16.23
N ASP A 148 -13.57 0.74 16.16
CA ASP A 148 -12.63 -0.24 16.75
C ASP A 148 -11.22 -0.09 16.15
N LEU A 149 -11.12 0.09 14.84
CA LEU A 149 -9.87 0.34 14.10
C LEU A 149 -9.22 1.66 14.53
N SER A 150 -9.98 2.75 14.62
CA SER A 150 -9.49 4.05 15.12
C SER A 150 -8.96 3.94 16.57
N ILE A 151 -9.62 3.16 17.43
CA ILE A 151 -9.15 2.89 18.80
C ILE A 151 -7.85 2.08 18.78
N ALA A 152 -7.74 1.05 17.94
CA ALA A 152 -6.52 0.25 17.77
C ALA A 152 -5.34 1.11 17.26
N MET A 153 -5.58 2.01 16.31
CA MET A 153 -4.55 2.82 15.66
C MET A 153 -4.06 4.03 16.47
N ARG A 154 -4.54 4.24 17.70
CA ARG A 154 -4.12 5.36 18.58
C ARG A 154 -2.60 5.46 18.83
N GLN A 155 -1.87 4.36 18.67
CA GLN A 155 -0.40 4.30 18.85
C GLN A 155 0.39 4.20 17.54
N LEU A 156 -0.28 4.25 16.39
CA LEU A 156 0.36 4.21 15.07
C LEU A 156 1.26 5.43 14.86
N LYS A 157 2.50 5.21 14.40
CA LYS A 157 3.51 6.25 14.17
C LYS A 157 3.82 6.46 12.70
N LYS A 158 3.73 5.41 11.88
CA LYS A 158 3.81 5.49 10.43
C LYS A 158 2.59 4.83 9.81
N PHE A 159 1.98 5.55 8.88
CA PHE A 159 1.00 5.01 7.95
C PHE A 159 1.49 5.24 6.53
N THR A 160 1.38 4.21 5.71
CA THR A 160 1.70 4.25 4.29
C THR A 160 0.55 3.60 3.54
N PHE A 161 -0.14 4.38 2.70
CA PHE A 161 -1.21 3.93 1.82
C PHE A 161 -0.79 4.20 0.39
N ARG A 162 -0.18 3.20 -0.23
CA ARG A 162 0.30 3.25 -1.61
C ARG A 162 -0.29 2.08 -2.39
N PRO A 163 -1.62 2.07 -2.61
CA PRO A 163 -2.24 1.09 -3.50
C PRO A 163 -1.55 1.16 -4.86
N SER A 164 -1.20 0.00 -5.41
CA SER A 164 -0.57 -0.10 -6.73
C SER A 164 -1.36 -1.07 -7.60
N PRO A 165 -1.80 -0.68 -8.81
CA PRO A 165 -2.04 -1.66 -9.85
C PRO A 165 -0.71 -2.35 -10.19
N LEU A 166 -0.81 -3.59 -10.63
CA LEU A 166 0.29 -4.42 -11.10
C LEU A 166 0.44 -4.30 -12.63
N ARG A 167 -0.65 -4.02 -13.35
CA ARG A 167 -0.70 -3.92 -14.81
C ARG A 167 -1.34 -2.60 -15.25
N SER A 168 -1.66 -2.47 -16.54
CA SER A 168 -1.99 -1.17 -17.15
C SER A 168 -3.45 -0.74 -17.01
N ARG A 169 -4.33 -1.58 -16.46
CA ARG A 169 -5.75 -1.27 -16.30
C ARG A 169 -6.00 -0.66 -14.93
N SER A 170 -5.76 0.65 -14.81
CA SER A 170 -6.41 1.41 -13.73
C SER A 170 -7.93 1.23 -13.86
N PRO A 171 -8.65 0.75 -12.82
CA PRO A 171 -10.11 0.70 -12.84
C PRO A 171 -10.71 2.07 -13.16
N ASN A 172 -11.94 2.10 -13.69
CA ASN A 172 -12.52 3.35 -14.18
C ASN A 172 -13.08 4.24 -13.06
N PHE A 173 -12.19 4.78 -12.23
CA PHE A 173 -12.51 5.65 -11.09
C PHE A 173 -13.26 6.94 -11.46
N SER A 174 -13.44 7.25 -12.75
CA SER A 174 -14.32 8.35 -13.17
C SER A 174 -15.81 8.08 -12.91
N SER A 175 -16.20 6.86 -12.53
CA SER A 175 -17.56 6.53 -12.08
C SER A 175 -17.75 6.61 -10.57
N TRP A 176 -16.72 6.95 -9.78
CA TRP A 176 -16.85 7.06 -8.33
C TRP A 176 -17.72 8.26 -7.92
N ASP A 177 -18.69 7.98 -7.05
CA ASP A 177 -19.54 9.00 -6.46
C ASP A 177 -18.95 9.56 -5.14
N ILE A 178 -19.72 10.44 -4.50
CA ILE A 178 -19.33 11.06 -3.23
C ILE A 178 -19.29 10.06 -2.07
N PHE A 179 -20.08 8.98 -2.10
CA PHE A 179 -20.11 7.96 -1.05
C PHE A 179 -18.88 7.06 -1.11
N GLN A 180 -18.41 6.72 -2.30
CA GLN A 180 -17.15 5.99 -2.47
C GLN A 180 -15.95 6.82 -2.00
N TRP A 181 -15.90 8.12 -2.33
CA TRP A 181 -14.89 9.02 -1.76
C TRP A 181 -14.99 9.16 -0.23
N GLU A 182 -16.20 9.20 0.33
CA GLU A 182 -16.44 9.24 1.78
C GLU A 182 -16.00 7.96 2.49
N HIS A 183 -16.24 6.77 1.92
CA HIS A 183 -15.74 5.52 2.49
C HIS A 183 -14.21 5.48 2.50
N LEU A 184 -13.55 5.82 1.39
CA LEU A 184 -12.08 5.90 1.36
C LEU A 184 -11.55 6.95 2.35
N ARG A 185 -12.25 8.09 2.52
CA ARG A 185 -11.91 9.11 3.52
C ARG A 185 -11.96 8.55 4.94
N CYS A 186 -13.08 7.93 5.34
CA CYS A 186 -13.27 7.34 6.66
C CYS A 186 -12.28 6.21 6.98
N PHE A 187 -11.97 5.35 6.00
CA PHE A 187 -10.94 4.32 6.14
C PHE A 187 -9.56 4.92 6.45
N LEU A 188 -9.13 5.91 5.65
CA LEU A 188 -7.82 6.56 5.85
C LEU A 188 -7.75 7.33 7.17
N GLU A 189 -8.86 7.98 7.58
CA GLU A 189 -8.98 8.67 8.87
C GLU A 189 -8.85 7.74 10.07
N ALA A 190 -9.34 6.50 10.00
CA ALA A 190 -9.17 5.53 11.08
C ALA A 190 -7.69 5.25 11.41
N PHE A 191 -6.79 5.31 10.43
CA PHE A 191 -5.34 5.17 10.67
C PHE A 191 -4.66 6.50 11.08
N ILE A 192 -5.05 7.63 10.48
CA ILE A 192 -4.32 8.89 10.65
C ILE A 192 -4.86 9.81 11.75
N ASP A 193 -6.11 9.67 12.22
CA ASP A 193 -6.67 10.56 13.26
C ASP A 193 -6.17 10.24 14.69
N ASN A 194 -4.86 10.33 14.91
CA ASN A 194 -4.28 10.17 16.23
C ASN A 194 -3.08 11.11 16.48
N ASN A 195 -2.73 11.28 17.75
CA ASN A 195 -1.64 12.16 18.18
C ASN A 195 -0.24 11.51 18.09
N SER A 196 -0.15 10.23 17.73
CA SER A 196 1.08 9.44 17.71
C SER A 196 1.80 9.46 16.37
N ILE A 197 1.10 9.76 15.27
CA ILE A 197 1.63 9.81 13.90
C ILE A 197 2.85 10.73 13.79
N GLU A 198 3.94 10.14 13.29
CA GLU A 198 5.20 10.78 12.91
C GLU A 198 5.42 10.81 11.39
N SER A 199 4.80 9.89 10.64
CA SER A 199 4.98 9.77 9.19
C SER A 199 3.67 9.36 8.51
N ILE A 200 3.25 10.14 7.51
CA ILE A 200 2.17 9.78 6.59
C ILE A 200 2.76 9.72 5.18
N ASP A 201 2.41 8.67 4.44
CA ASP A 201 2.69 8.51 3.03
C ASP A 201 1.40 8.03 2.34
N ILE A 202 0.83 8.86 1.47
CA ILE A 202 -0.47 8.62 0.81
C ILE A 202 -0.31 8.80 -0.70
N ASN A 203 -0.69 7.78 -1.48
CA ASN A 203 -0.78 7.85 -2.93
C ASN A 203 -2.19 7.53 -3.42
N LEU A 204 -2.89 8.57 -3.85
CA LEU A 204 -4.22 8.58 -4.45
C LEU A 204 -4.17 8.93 -5.96
N GLN A 205 -2.98 8.92 -6.57
CA GLN A 205 -2.78 9.27 -7.98
C GLN A 205 -3.39 8.25 -8.95
N PHE A 206 -3.64 7.02 -8.49
CA PHE A 206 -4.31 5.96 -9.26
C PHE A 206 -5.80 6.23 -9.46
N PHE A 207 -6.50 6.65 -8.39
CA PHE A 207 -7.89 7.13 -8.45
C PHE A 207 -8.10 8.36 -9.34
N TRP A 208 -7.00 8.98 -9.81
CA TRP A 208 -7.01 10.16 -10.67
C TRP A 208 -6.43 9.96 -12.08
N GLN A 209 -6.31 8.71 -12.54
CA GLN A 209 -5.89 8.42 -13.92
C GLN A 209 -7.10 8.46 -14.87
N GLY A 210 -7.19 9.54 -15.67
CA GLY A 210 -8.24 9.73 -16.69
C GLY A 210 -9.42 10.59 -16.24
N ALA A 211 -9.66 10.72 -14.93
CA ALA A 211 -10.71 11.60 -14.40
C ALA A 211 -10.42 13.09 -14.70
N THR A 212 -11.27 13.71 -15.52
CA THR A 212 -11.12 15.10 -15.97
C THR A 212 -11.70 16.14 -15.00
N GLN A 213 -12.58 15.71 -14.08
CA GLN A 213 -13.24 16.57 -13.09
C GLN A 213 -13.38 15.82 -11.76
N VAL A 214 -13.17 16.52 -10.64
CA VAL A 214 -13.44 16.01 -9.29
C VAL A 214 -14.92 16.21 -8.97
N PRO A 215 -15.64 15.22 -8.40
CA PRO A 215 -17.01 15.42 -7.93
C PRO A 215 -17.05 16.60 -6.93
N PRO A 216 -17.88 17.64 -7.15
CA PRO A 216 -17.84 18.85 -6.33
C PRO A 216 -17.95 18.56 -4.83
N GLY A 217 -16.95 19.03 -4.06
CA GLY A 217 -16.81 18.77 -2.61
C GLY A 217 -15.97 17.54 -2.25
N SER A 218 -15.72 16.62 -3.18
CA SER A 218 -14.98 15.36 -2.93
C SER A 218 -13.48 15.51 -3.18
N SER A 219 -12.82 16.47 -2.53
CA SER A 219 -11.36 16.61 -2.62
C SER A 219 -10.65 15.66 -1.65
N PRO A 220 -9.71 14.82 -2.11
CA PRO A 220 -8.86 14.03 -1.21
C PRO A 220 -7.89 14.87 -0.39
N GLY A 221 -7.68 16.15 -0.76
CA GLY A 221 -6.96 17.11 0.08
C GLY A 221 -7.67 17.46 1.40
N SER A 222 -8.96 17.14 1.54
CA SER A 222 -9.69 17.25 2.79
C SER A 222 -9.08 16.41 3.92
N LEU A 223 -8.44 15.27 3.59
CA LEU A 223 -7.67 14.44 4.52
C LEU A 223 -6.59 15.24 5.27
N LEU A 224 -6.03 16.29 4.65
CA LEU A 224 -5.01 17.16 5.26
C LEU A 224 -5.58 18.08 6.35
N LEU A 225 -6.90 18.23 6.42
CA LEU A 225 -7.61 19.16 7.31
C LEU A 225 -8.21 18.48 8.54
N THR A 226 -8.24 17.14 8.53
CA THR A 226 -8.82 16.26 9.56
C THR A 226 -8.28 16.55 10.96
N ARG A 227 -6.94 16.60 11.09
CA ARG A 227 -6.25 16.78 12.37
C ARG A 227 -5.03 17.66 12.25
N LYS A 228 -4.70 18.36 13.34
CA LYS A 228 -3.34 18.83 13.59
C LYS A 228 -2.55 17.69 14.21
N TRP A 229 -1.56 17.16 13.49
CA TRP A 229 -0.68 16.09 13.98
C TRP A 229 0.54 16.66 14.73
N PRO A 230 0.56 16.68 16.08
CA PRO A 230 1.61 17.34 16.85
C PRO A 230 2.98 16.65 16.73
N ARG A 231 3.02 15.39 16.26
CA ARG A 231 4.23 14.58 16.14
C ARG A 231 4.71 14.37 14.69
N LEU A 232 3.98 14.87 13.68
CA LEU A 232 4.30 14.66 12.26
C LEU A 232 5.69 15.21 11.90
N ARG A 233 6.53 14.35 11.33
CA ARG A 233 7.92 14.61 10.93
C ARG A 233 8.15 14.44 9.44
N LYS A 234 7.34 13.62 8.76
CA LYS A 234 7.33 13.37 7.32
C LYS A 234 5.89 13.34 6.80
N PHE A 235 5.66 13.97 5.67
CA PHE A 235 4.39 13.88 4.94
C PHE A 235 4.70 13.70 3.45
N PHE A 236 4.27 12.58 2.87
CA PHE A 236 4.32 12.32 1.43
C PHE A 236 2.90 12.25 0.88
N PHE A 237 2.66 12.93 -0.23
CA PHE A 237 1.37 12.88 -0.92
C PHE A 237 1.52 12.84 -2.45
N GLU A 238 0.79 11.90 -3.07
CA GLU A 238 0.54 11.80 -4.49
C GLU A 238 -0.99 11.83 -4.72
N GLY A 239 -1.50 12.75 -5.53
CA GLY A 239 -2.95 12.85 -5.78
C GLY A 239 -3.45 14.27 -6.10
N PRO A 240 -4.76 14.44 -6.28
CA PRO A 240 -5.39 15.74 -6.49
C PRO A 240 -5.52 16.54 -5.17
N LEU A 241 -5.39 17.88 -5.24
CA LEU A 241 -5.32 18.77 -4.08
C LEU A 241 -5.72 20.22 -4.44
N HIS A 242 -6.52 20.90 -3.61
CA HIS A 242 -6.73 22.36 -3.71
C HIS A 242 -5.62 23.14 -2.99
N LEU A 243 -5.24 24.30 -3.54
CA LEU A 243 -4.27 25.22 -2.93
C LEU A 243 -4.63 25.63 -1.50
N GLU A 244 -5.92 25.85 -1.23
CA GLU A 244 -6.41 26.27 0.09
C GLU A 244 -6.29 25.16 1.15
N GLU A 245 -6.43 23.89 0.75
CA GLU A 245 -6.23 22.74 1.64
C GLU A 245 -4.76 22.64 2.05
N LEU A 246 -3.84 22.79 1.08
CA LEU A 246 -2.41 22.87 1.35
C LEU A 246 -2.06 24.05 2.27
N ARG A 247 -2.63 25.25 2.03
CA ARG A 247 -2.41 26.43 2.89
C ARG A 247 -2.86 26.18 4.34
N ARG A 248 -4.05 25.61 4.54
CA ARG A 248 -4.59 25.30 5.87
C ARG A 248 -3.80 24.22 6.59
N PHE A 249 -3.39 23.16 5.88
CA PHE A 249 -2.51 22.12 6.42
C PHE A 249 -1.18 22.72 6.91
N LEU A 250 -0.50 23.50 6.06
CA LEU A 250 0.78 24.12 6.39
C LEU A 250 0.67 25.13 7.54
N ALA A 251 -0.43 25.87 7.65
CA ALA A 251 -0.74 26.74 8.79
C ALA A 251 -1.11 25.96 10.08
N GLY A 252 -1.60 24.72 9.95
CA GLY A 252 -1.87 23.82 11.06
C GLY A 252 -0.64 23.09 11.61
N VAL A 253 0.43 22.98 10.81
CA VAL A 253 1.68 22.27 11.14
C VAL A 253 2.54 23.10 12.11
N GLN A 254 2.57 22.66 13.37
CA GLN A 254 3.27 23.35 14.47
C GLN A 254 4.78 23.08 14.55
N GLN A 255 5.31 22.15 13.75
CA GLN A 255 6.73 21.74 13.81
C GLN A 255 7.31 21.40 12.43
N ARG A 256 8.62 21.11 12.38
CA ARG A 256 9.37 20.93 11.12
C ARG A 256 9.04 19.62 10.40
N VAL A 257 7.97 19.58 9.59
CA VAL A 257 7.66 18.44 8.70
C VAL A 257 8.55 18.49 7.45
N THR A 258 9.08 17.33 7.04
CA THR A 258 9.60 17.10 5.67
C THR A 258 8.41 16.81 4.76
N LEU A 259 8.09 17.73 3.84
CA LEU A 259 6.94 17.61 2.95
C LEU A 259 7.36 17.22 1.53
N GLN A 260 6.85 16.10 1.02
CA GLN A 260 7.07 15.66 -0.35
C GLN A 260 5.74 15.57 -1.10
N LEU A 261 5.55 16.45 -2.08
CA LEU A 261 4.42 16.46 -2.99
C LEU A 261 4.88 15.88 -4.33
N SER A 262 4.44 14.68 -4.68
CA SER A 262 4.76 14.07 -5.97
C SER A 262 3.52 13.94 -6.83
N ARG A 263 3.66 14.06 -8.15
CA ARG A 263 2.61 13.85 -9.16
C ARG A 263 1.27 14.57 -8.90
N VAL A 264 1.29 15.63 -8.08
CA VAL A 264 0.09 16.30 -7.57
C VAL A 264 -0.65 17.00 -8.70
N SER A 265 -1.98 16.91 -8.68
CA SER A 265 -2.87 17.65 -9.58
C SER A 265 -3.51 18.81 -8.80
N VAL A 266 -3.14 20.05 -9.11
CA VAL A 266 -3.75 21.22 -8.47
C VAL A 266 -5.17 21.42 -9.02
N LEU A 267 -6.17 21.33 -8.12
CA LEU A 267 -7.59 21.41 -8.45
C LEU A 267 -8.13 22.84 -8.47
N SER A 268 -7.54 23.74 -7.69
CA SER A 268 -7.81 25.18 -7.75
C SER A 268 -6.62 25.97 -7.21
N GLY A 269 -6.46 27.20 -7.71
CA GLY A 269 -5.25 28.01 -7.51
C GLY A 269 -4.18 27.71 -8.57
N LEU A 270 -3.19 28.59 -8.70
CA LEU A 270 -2.13 28.45 -9.69
C LEU A 270 -0.94 27.67 -9.12
N TRP A 271 -0.13 27.05 -10.00
CA TRP A 271 1.12 26.43 -9.56
C TRP A 271 2.11 27.42 -8.93
N VAL A 272 2.10 28.70 -9.34
CA VAL A 272 2.94 29.74 -8.70
C VAL A 272 2.55 29.94 -7.23
N ASP A 273 1.25 30.00 -6.91
CA ASP A 273 0.75 30.12 -5.53
C ASP A 273 1.18 28.93 -4.65
N VAL A 274 1.17 27.72 -5.21
CA VAL A 274 1.61 26.50 -4.52
C VAL A 274 3.11 26.60 -4.21
N LEU A 275 3.92 27.02 -5.18
CA LEU A 275 5.37 27.19 -5.00
C LEU A 275 5.68 28.28 -3.96
N ASP A 276 4.97 29.41 -3.96
CA ASP A 276 5.19 30.50 -3.00
C ASP A 276 4.68 30.17 -1.59
N THR A 277 3.57 29.43 -1.47
CA THR A 277 3.12 28.86 -0.20
C THR A 277 4.20 27.92 0.38
N MET A 278 4.77 27.05 -0.46
CA MET A 278 5.83 26.10 -0.08
C MET A 278 7.17 26.79 0.24
N ARG A 279 7.54 27.86 -0.48
CA ARG A 279 8.72 28.70 -0.20
C ARG A 279 8.60 29.37 1.17
N THR A 280 7.44 29.98 1.45
CA THR A 280 7.13 30.63 2.74
C THR A 280 7.26 29.63 3.89
N TYR A 281 6.63 28.46 3.77
CA TYR A 281 6.73 27.38 4.75
C TYR A 281 8.19 26.92 4.99
N ASN A 282 8.97 26.71 3.92
CA ASN A 282 10.37 26.30 4.01
C ASN A 282 11.27 27.34 4.72
N GLN A 283 11.04 28.65 4.49
CA GLN A 283 11.77 29.72 5.16
C GLN A 283 11.60 29.68 6.69
N HIS A 284 10.38 29.43 7.17
CA HIS A 284 10.09 29.36 8.61
C HIS A 284 10.69 28.11 9.27
N LEU A 285 10.71 26.96 8.59
CA LEU A 285 10.97 25.66 9.23
C LEU A 285 12.28 24.97 8.83
N ARG A 286 13.05 25.52 7.87
CA ARG A 286 14.42 25.07 7.50
C ARG A 286 14.55 23.54 7.32
N ARG A 287 13.67 22.96 6.50
CA ARG A 287 13.76 21.57 6.06
C ARG A 287 13.58 21.45 4.56
N PHE A 288 14.10 20.36 4.00
CA PHE A 288 13.81 19.98 2.63
C PHE A 288 12.32 19.64 2.48
N SER A 289 11.64 20.42 1.65
CA SER A 289 10.36 20.04 1.05
C SER A 289 10.54 19.94 -0.46
N LYS A 290 10.02 18.88 -1.07
CA LYS A 290 10.27 18.55 -2.48
C LYS A 290 8.95 18.48 -3.23
N ILE A 291 8.91 19.07 -4.43
CA ILE A 291 7.82 18.86 -5.38
C ILE A 291 8.37 18.10 -6.60
N THR A 292 7.64 17.13 -7.13
CA THR A 292 8.04 16.33 -8.31
C THR A 292 6.86 16.11 -9.24
N SER A 293 7.10 16.21 -10.56
CA SER A 293 6.13 15.92 -11.62
C SER A 293 4.76 16.64 -11.47
N PRO A 294 4.72 17.98 -11.34
CA PRO A 294 3.46 18.73 -11.19
C PRO A 294 2.48 18.51 -12.35
N ARG A 295 1.18 18.43 -12.04
CA ARG A 295 0.06 18.26 -12.99
C ARG A 295 -1.05 19.30 -12.74
N GLY A 296 -1.90 19.51 -13.74
CA GLY A 296 -3.03 20.46 -13.69
C GLY A 296 -3.03 21.44 -14.88
N ALA A 297 -4.04 22.32 -14.95
CA ALA A 297 -4.27 23.21 -16.08
C ALA A 297 -3.03 24.04 -16.47
N ASP A 298 -2.46 24.74 -15.50
CA ASP A 298 -1.34 25.68 -15.72
C ASP A 298 0.05 25.03 -15.74
N SER A 299 0.15 23.71 -15.53
CA SER A 299 1.45 23.01 -15.52
C SER A 299 2.20 23.07 -16.86
N ARG A 300 1.51 23.49 -17.95
CA ARG A 300 2.09 23.75 -19.27
C ARG A 300 2.84 25.07 -19.39
N LEU A 301 2.63 26.02 -18.47
CA LEU A 301 3.26 27.35 -18.51
C LEU A 301 4.64 27.38 -17.83
N PHE A 302 4.96 26.38 -17.00
CA PHE A 302 6.26 26.27 -16.34
C PHE A 302 7.25 25.47 -17.20
N ARG A 303 8.41 26.06 -17.53
CA ARG A 303 9.55 25.26 -18.02
C ARG A 303 10.15 24.49 -16.85
N MET A 304 10.31 23.18 -17.00
CA MET A 304 10.83 22.27 -15.96
C MET A 304 12.19 22.72 -15.39
N SER A 305 13.00 23.43 -16.17
CA SER A 305 14.27 24.05 -15.77
C SER A 305 14.12 25.11 -14.67
N GLU A 306 13.09 25.96 -14.74
CA GLU A 306 12.85 27.04 -13.76
C GLU A 306 12.29 26.49 -12.44
N PHE A 307 11.48 25.43 -12.56
CA PHE A 307 10.97 24.65 -11.44
C PHE A 307 12.11 23.98 -10.64
N LEU A 308 13.03 23.29 -11.32
CA LEU A 308 14.19 22.64 -10.68
C LEU A 308 15.16 23.67 -10.07
N ASN A 309 15.49 24.73 -10.80
CA ASN A 309 16.43 25.77 -10.32
C ASN A 309 15.93 26.51 -9.08
N SER A 310 14.62 26.58 -8.84
CA SER A 310 14.04 27.26 -7.67
C SER A 310 13.78 26.37 -6.44
N PHE A 311 14.02 25.05 -6.54
CA PHE A 311 13.89 24.11 -5.40
C PHE A 311 15.21 23.42 -5.00
N THR A 312 16.23 23.43 -5.85
CA THR A 312 17.56 22.87 -5.50
C THR A 312 18.48 23.88 -4.79
N VAL A 313 17.96 24.60 -3.79
CA VAL A 313 18.75 25.57 -2.99
C VAL A 313 19.32 24.90 -1.74
N THR A 314 20.43 24.17 -1.91
CA THR A 314 21.19 23.56 -0.80
C THR A 314 22.38 24.45 -0.43
N THR A 315 22.11 25.63 0.15
CA THR A 315 23.17 26.55 0.63
C THR A 315 23.49 26.31 2.10
N VAL A 316 24.31 25.29 2.35
CA VAL A 316 25.22 25.26 3.50
C VAL A 316 26.64 25.35 2.95
N GLN A 317 27.30 26.48 3.16
CA GLN A 317 28.73 26.59 2.87
C GLN A 317 29.50 25.76 3.91
N ALA A 318 29.96 24.58 3.51
CA ALA A 318 31.06 23.92 4.20
C ALA A 318 32.38 24.58 3.75
N PRO A 319 33.31 24.90 4.67
CA PRO A 319 34.61 25.46 4.29
C PRO A 319 35.43 24.40 3.52
N SER A 320 36.11 24.84 2.46
CA SER A 320 36.86 23.98 1.57
C SER A 320 38.16 23.45 2.19
N ILE A 321 38.24 22.14 2.40
CA ILE A 321 39.49 21.37 2.58
C ILE A 321 39.48 20.22 1.55
N PHE A 322 40.66 19.72 1.19
CA PHE A 322 40.94 19.04 -0.07
C PHE A 322 40.31 17.65 -0.27
N THR A 323 40.33 17.26 -1.54
CA THR A 323 39.94 15.96 -2.10
C THR A 323 40.78 14.78 -1.62
N GLU A 324 40.14 13.63 -1.40
CA GLU A 324 40.76 12.32 -1.67
C GLU A 324 39.70 11.31 -2.11
N PHE A 325 40.08 10.34 -2.94
CA PHE A 325 39.17 9.34 -3.53
C PHE A 325 39.00 8.14 -2.61
N CYS A 326 37.76 7.67 -2.40
CA CYS A 326 37.47 6.36 -1.82
C CYS A 326 36.17 5.74 -2.41
N PRO A 327 36.07 4.39 -2.44
CA PRO A 327 34.97 3.66 -3.08
C PRO A 327 33.65 3.71 -2.26
N PRO A 328 32.49 3.29 -2.84
CA PRO A 328 31.19 3.41 -2.20
C PRO A 328 31.09 2.62 -0.88
N THR A 329 30.88 3.34 0.22
CA THR A 329 30.66 2.77 1.56
C THR A 329 29.29 2.10 1.64
N ILE A 330 29.28 0.80 1.95
CA ILE A 330 28.06 0.07 2.31
C ILE A 330 27.50 0.67 3.61
N SER A 331 26.33 1.31 3.56
CA SER A 331 25.66 1.83 4.74
C SER A 331 24.94 0.69 5.47
N GLY A 332 25.63 0.05 6.43
CA GLY A 332 25.04 -1.01 7.24
C GLY A 332 23.78 -0.56 7.98
N ASN A 333 22.70 -1.33 7.85
CA ASN A 333 21.46 -1.13 8.60
C ASN A 333 21.74 -1.13 10.11
N ARG A 334 21.17 -0.16 10.84
CA ARG A 334 21.17 -0.17 12.31
C ARG A 334 19.75 -0.36 12.85
N ALA A 335 19.64 -1.24 13.84
CA ALA A 335 18.43 -1.72 14.51
C ALA A 335 17.54 -2.62 13.61
N GLY A 336 17.78 -3.93 13.70
CA GLY A 336 16.94 -4.95 13.07
C GLY A 336 15.50 -4.90 13.57
N LYS A 337 14.61 -4.38 12.73
CA LYS A 337 13.15 -4.44 12.92
C LYS A 337 12.63 -5.69 12.24
N ARG A 338 11.85 -6.52 12.94
CA ARG A 338 11.10 -7.60 12.31
C ARG A 338 9.88 -6.99 11.61
N LYS A 339 9.87 -7.04 10.28
CA LYS A 339 8.71 -6.70 9.43
C LYS A 339 7.82 -7.93 9.38
N LEU A 340 6.53 -7.78 9.70
CA LEU A 340 5.54 -8.81 9.40
C LEU A 340 4.97 -8.54 8.00
N GLN A 341 5.05 -9.53 7.11
CA GLN A 341 4.37 -9.51 5.82
C GLN A 341 3.10 -10.35 5.91
N VAL A 342 1.94 -9.74 5.66
CA VAL A 342 0.68 -10.44 5.38
C VAL A 342 0.39 -10.24 3.90
N ALA A 343 0.61 -11.31 3.12
CA ALA A 343 0.15 -11.37 1.75
C ALA A 343 -1.36 -11.66 1.77
N LEU A 344 -2.16 -10.82 1.11
CA LEU A 344 -3.51 -11.22 0.71
C LEU A 344 -3.40 -11.73 -0.74
N GLU A 345 -3.22 -13.04 -0.86
CA GLU A 345 -3.17 -13.74 -2.13
C GLU A 345 -4.61 -14.12 -2.57
N GLY A 346 -4.83 -14.20 -3.89
CA GLY A 346 -6.04 -14.82 -4.45
C GLY A 346 -6.08 -16.33 -4.19
N VAL A 347 -7.06 -16.99 -4.81
CA VAL A 347 -7.44 -18.38 -4.52
C VAL A 347 -6.24 -19.34 -4.44
N GLY A 348 -6.00 -19.90 -3.25
CA GLY A 348 -4.92 -20.85 -2.98
C GLY A 348 -5.22 -21.75 -1.78
N ARG A 349 -4.59 -22.94 -1.75
CA ARG A 349 -4.84 -23.96 -0.73
C ARG A 349 -4.29 -23.55 0.66
N LEU A 350 -5.17 -23.50 1.66
CA LEU A 350 -4.78 -23.39 3.07
C LEU A 350 -4.10 -24.69 3.58
N PRO A 351 -3.06 -24.61 4.43
CA PRO A 351 -2.42 -25.80 5.00
C PRO A 351 -3.31 -26.55 6.00
N THR A 352 -3.42 -27.87 5.85
CA THR A 352 -3.98 -28.76 6.89
C THR A 352 -2.93 -29.07 7.96
N ALA A 353 -3.32 -29.08 9.23
CA ALA A 353 -2.42 -29.12 10.40
C ALA A 353 -1.66 -30.45 10.65
N TYR A 354 -1.33 -31.21 9.61
CA TYR A 354 -0.64 -32.51 9.66
C TYR A 354 0.45 -32.65 8.58
N ASP A 355 1.30 -31.62 8.42
CA ASP A 355 2.66 -31.78 7.91
C ASP A 355 3.60 -30.93 8.76
N ALA A 356 4.61 -31.57 9.34
CA ALA A 356 5.46 -30.99 10.37
C ALA A 356 6.88 -30.69 9.86
N ASP A 357 6.98 -30.02 8.70
CA ASP A 357 8.17 -29.25 8.30
C ASP A 357 7.87 -28.32 7.10
N MET A 358 7.83 -27.01 7.39
CA MET A 358 8.00 -25.87 6.46
C MET A 358 7.00 -25.62 5.29
N GLU A 359 6.86 -24.34 4.94
CA GLU A 359 6.22 -23.76 3.74
C GLU A 359 4.71 -24.01 3.49
N GLY A 360 3.89 -23.21 4.18
CA GLY A 360 2.50 -22.92 3.79
C GLY A 360 1.98 -21.69 4.53
N LEU A 361 1.32 -20.76 3.83
CA LEU A 361 0.90 -19.43 4.32
C LEU A 361 2.08 -18.53 4.77
N MET A 362 2.61 -17.68 3.87
CA MET A 362 3.76 -16.81 4.17
C MET A 362 3.40 -15.58 5.03
N VAL A 363 3.22 -15.81 6.33
CA VAL A 363 3.35 -14.76 7.35
C VAL A 363 4.84 -14.52 7.61
N THR A 364 5.53 -13.91 6.64
CA THR A 364 6.99 -13.82 6.65
C THR A 364 7.45 -12.78 7.67
N ALA A 365 7.91 -13.26 8.83
CA ALA A 365 8.59 -12.46 9.84
C ALA A 365 10.06 -12.23 9.40
N VAL A 366 10.28 -11.31 8.47
CA VAL A 366 11.62 -11.02 7.92
C VAL A 366 12.53 -10.55 9.05
N SER A 367 13.58 -11.33 9.31
CA SER A 367 14.60 -11.07 10.32
C SER A 367 15.95 -10.95 9.63
N GLU A 368 16.36 -9.73 9.29
CA GLU A 368 17.75 -9.48 8.87
C GLU A 368 18.71 -10.05 9.94
N PRO A 369 19.67 -10.92 9.58
CA PRO A 369 20.66 -11.39 10.53
C PRO A 369 21.60 -10.24 10.91
N ASN A 370 21.95 -10.13 12.20
CA ASN A 370 23.00 -9.22 12.62
C ASN A 370 24.36 -9.74 12.09
N HIS A 371 25.01 -8.94 11.26
CA HIS A 371 26.41 -9.08 10.84
C HIS A 371 27.22 -7.89 11.37
#